data_AF-A0A832TRF8-F1
#
_entry.id   AF-A0A832TRF8-F1
#
_cell.length_a   1.000
_cell.length_b   1.000
_cell.length_c   1.000
_cell.angle_alpha   90.00
_cell.angle_beta   90.00
_cell.angle_gamma   90.00
#
_symmetry.space_group_name_H-M   'P 1'
#
loop_
_entity.id
_entity.type
_entity.pdbx_description
1 polymer ?
#
loop_
_entity_poly.entity_id
_entity_poly.type
_entity_poly.pdbx_seq_one_letter_code
_entity_poly.pdbx_strand_id
1 'polypeptide(L)' 'MLYTYVDTEYAPERCLLCNGTGHTEGRICEACGGQGNVLVAQPAIICPLCNGSGYLETGTCKACGGGGWSLF' A
#
# COMPACT_ATOMS: atom_id res chain seq x y z
N MET A 1 0.56 -31.66 -14.61
CA MET A 1 -0.19 -30.70 -13.78
C MET A 1 0.61 -29.40 -13.82
N LEU A 2 0.16 -28.45 -14.63
CA LEU A 2 0.81 -27.14 -14.74
C LEU A 2 0.51 -26.39 -13.46
N TYR A 3 1.53 -26.14 -12.65
CA TYR A 3 1.45 -25.18 -11.57
C TYR A 3 1.07 -23.84 -12.20
N THR A 4 -0.14 -23.37 -11.88
CA THR A 4 -0.68 -22.09 -12.30
C THR A 4 0.21 -21.00 -11.72
N TYR A 5 1.18 -20.55 -12.51
CA TYR A 5 1.84 -19.28 -12.32
C TYR A 5 0.76 -18.20 -12.32
N VAL A 6 0.52 -17.64 -11.14
CA VAL A 6 -0.24 -16.40 -11.02
C VAL A 6 0.78 -15.32 -11.29
N ASP A 7 0.73 -14.76 -12.50
CA ASP A 7 1.31 -13.45 -12.77
C ASP A 7 0.63 -12.48 -11.81
N THR A 8 1.20 -12.24 -10.64
CA THR A 8 0.78 -11.10 -9.83
C THR A 8 1.25 -9.87 -10.57
N GLU A 9 0.40 -9.34 -11.43
CA GLU A 9 0.63 -8.06 -12.09
C GLU A 9 0.75 -6.99 -11.01
N TYR A 10 1.79 -6.16 -11.10
CA TYR A 10 1.92 -4.99 -10.23
C TYR A 10 1.46 -3.76 -11.00
N ALA A 11 0.55 -3.02 -10.39
CA ALA A 11 0.09 -1.73 -10.93
C ALA A 11 0.22 -0.65 -9.85
N PRO A 12 0.45 0.61 -10.26
CA PRO A 12 0.49 1.73 -9.32
C PRO A 12 -0.91 1.99 -8.76
N GLU A 13 -1.05 1.88 -7.45
CA GLU A 13 -2.26 2.28 -6.73
C GLU A 13 -2.01 3.56 -5.94
N ARG A 14 -3.06 4.35 -5.75
CA ARG A 14 -2.98 5.55 -4.91
C ARG A 14 -2.54 5.17 -3.51
N CYS A 15 -1.51 5.82 -2.98
CA CYS A 15 -1.08 5.62 -1.60
C CYS A 15 -2.18 6.15 -0.68
N LEU A 16 -2.77 5.26 0.14
CA LEU A 16 -3.91 5.62 0.97
C LEU A 16 -3.49 6.49 2.17
N LEU A 17 -2.27 6.30 2.70
CA LEU A 17 -1.75 7.09 3.81
C LEU A 17 -1.67 8.59 3.49
N CYS A 18 -1.16 8.96 2.31
CA CYS A 18 -1.08 10.36 1.88
C CYS A 18 -2.22 10.78 0.93
N ASN A 19 -3.17 9.88 0.65
CA ASN A 19 -4.25 10.09 -0.32
C ASN A 19 -3.79 10.55 -1.71
N GLY A 20 -2.58 10.18 -2.14
CA GLY A 20 -2.03 10.57 -3.43
C GLY A 20 -1.20 11.85 -3.45
N THR A 21 -1.07 12.56 -2.34
CA THR A 21 -0.36 13.85 -2.31
C THR A 21 1.16 13.72 -2.31
N GLY A 22 1.69 12.54 -1.95
CA GLY A 22 3.12 12.34 -1.71
C GLY A 22 3.61 12.90 -0.37
N HIS A 23 2.74 13.52 0.44
CA HIS A 23 3.13 14.18 1.68
C HIS A 23 2.15 13.90 2.83
N THR A 24 2.70 13.74 4.04
CA THR A 24 1.94 13.62 5.29
C THR A 24 2.50 14.62 6.28
N GLU A 25 1.63 15.48 6.85
CA GLU A 25 2.02 16.51 7.83
C GLU A 25 3.18 17.40 7.36
N GLY A 26 3.19 17.76 6.07
CA GLY A 26 4.23 18.60 5.47
C GLY A 26 5.60 17.91 5.26
N ARG A 27 5.72 16.62 5.58
CA ARG A 27 6.90 15.80 5.27
C ARG A 27 6.63 14.89 4.09
N ILE A 28 7.68 14.41 3.44
CA ILE A 28 7.57 13.38 2.39
C ILE A 28 6.92 12.14 3.00
N CYS A 29 5.90 11.60 2.32
CA CYS A 29 5.24 10.40 2.77
C CYS A 29 6.18 9.21 2.61
N GLU A 30 6.61 8.63 3.74
CA GLU A 30 7.57 7.53 3.78
C GLU A 30 7.04 6.26 3.09
N ALA A 31 5.73 6.02 3.12
CA ALA A 31 5.12 4.85 2.51
C ALA A 31 5.24 4.81 0.97
N CYS A 32 5.19 5.97 0.31
CA CYS A 32 5.31 6.08 -1.16
C CYS A 32 6.60 6.78 -1.62
N GLY A 33 7.47 7.19 -0.69
CA GLY A 33 8.68 7.96 -0.99
C GLY A 33 8.39 9.28 -1.72
N GLY A 34 7.23 9.90 -1.52
CA GLY A 34 6.85 11.15 -2.18
C GLY A 34 6.12 11.01 -3.52
N GLN A 35 5.94 9.81 -4.05
CA GLN A 35 5.36 9.59 -5.38
C GLN A 35 3.83 9.74 -5.41
N GLY A 36 3.16 9.63 -4.27
CA GLY A 36 1.70 9.60 -4.18
C GLY A 36 1.07 8.26 -4.56
N ASN A 37 1.83 7.32 -5.12
CA ASN A 37 1.39 5.98 -5.44
C ASN A 37 2.36 4.91 -4.90
N VAL A 38 1.88 3.69 -4.78
CA VAL A 38 2.66 2.50 -4.41
C VAL A 38 2.39 1.40 -5.44
N LEU A 39 3.40 0.60 -5.76
CA LEU A 39 3.21 -0.59 -6.60
C LEU A 39 2.51 -1.67 -5.77
N VAL A 40 1.37 -2.13 -6.24
CA VAL A 40 0.53 -3.11 -5.55
C VAL A 40 0.24 -4.26 -6.51
N ALA A 41 0.39 -5.48 -5.99
CA ALA A 41 0.01 -6.66 -6.73
C ALA A 41 -1.51 -6.77 -6.85
N GLN A 42 -1.96 -7.13 -8.03
CA GLN A 42 -3.37 -7.10 -8.41
C GLN A 42 -4.04 -8.47 -8.22
N PRO A 43 -5.33 -8.50 -7.86
CA PRO A 43 -6.18 -7.33 -7.59
C PRO A 43 -5.82 -6.66 -6.26
N ALA A 44 -5.76 -5.32 -6.26
CA ALA A 44 -5.42 -4.57 -5.07
C ALA A 44 -6.52 -4.70 -4.00
N ILE A 45 -6.14 -5.17 -2.80
CA ILE A 45 -7.04 -5.31 -1.66
C ILE A 45 -6.67 -4.29 -0.59
N ILE A 46 -7.68 -3.58 -0.07
CA ILE A 46 -7.49 -2.68 1.07
C ILE A 46 -7.00 -3.51 2.25
N CYS A 47 -5.87 -3.11 2.83
CA CYS A 47 -5.24 -3.88 3.90
C CYS A 47 -6.21 -4.07 5.08
N PRO A 48 -6.64 -5.32 5.37
CA PRO A 48 -7.69 -5.56 6.36
C PRO A 48 -7.20 -5.28 7.79
N LEU A 49 -5.89 -5.38 8.04
CA LEU A 49 -5.32 -5.15 9.36
C LEU A 49 -5.43 -3.69 9.80
N CYS A 50 -5.20 -2.75 8.87
CA CYS A 50 -5.27 -1.31 9.14
C CYS A 50 -6.48 -0.62 8.50
N ASN A 51 -7.35 -1.39 7.84
CA ASN A 51 -8.48 -0.90 7.06
C ASN A 51 -8.10 0.22 6.07
N GLY A 52 -6.94 0.10 5.43
CA GLY A 52 -6.44 1.07 4.45
C GLY A 52 -5.76 2.33 5.01
N SER A 53 -5.71 2.53 6.33
CA SER A 53 -5.09 3.74 6.90
C SER A 53 -3.56 3.81 6.72
N GLY A 54 -2.90 2.66 6.53
CA GLY A 54 -1.44 2.56 6.54
C GLY A 54 -0.82 2.61 7.95
N TYR A 55 -1.62 2.73 9.01
CA TYR A 55 -1.14 2.90 10.38
C TYR A 55 -2.00 2.11 11.38
N LEU A 56 -1.36 1.59 12.43
CA LEU A 56 -1.96 0.98 13.61
C LEU A 56 -1.54 1.78 14.84
N GLU A 57 -2.18 1.59 15.99
CA GLU A 57 -1.78 2.27 17.24
C GLU A 57 -0.29 2.14 17.59
N THR A 58 0.35 1.06 17.13
CA THR A 58 1.77 0.77 17.35
C THR A 58 2.71 1.40 16.31
N GLY A 59 2.19 2.17 15.34
CA GLY A 59 2.96 2.81 14.27
C GLY A 59 2.55 2.36 12.87
N THR A 60 3.45 2.54 11.90
CA THR A 60 3.23 2.13 10.50
C THR A 60 2.79 0.68 10.42
N CYS A 61 1.72 0.41 9.67
CA CYS A 61 1.20 -0.94 9.47
C CYS A 61 2.22 -1.75 8.67
N LYS A 62 2.94 -2.64 9.35
CA LYS A 62 4.00 -3.46 8.74
C LYS A 62 3.46 -4.44 7.70
N ALA A 63 2.19 -4.84 7.80
CA ALA A 63 1.55 -5.75 6.84
C ALA A 63 1.42 -5.14 5.44
N CYS A 64 1.22 -3.83 5.34
CA CYS A 64 1.09 -3.11 4.05
C CYS A 64 2.22 -2.11 3.79
N GLY A 65 3.26 -2.09 4.64
CA GLY A 65 4.36 -1.11 4.56
C GLY A 65 3.90 0.35 4.67
N GLY A 66 2.71 0.59 5.21
CA GLY A 66 2.08 1.92 5.27
C GLY A 66 1.37 2.38 4.00
N GLY A 67 1.39 1.61 2.91
CA GLY A 67 0.72 1.99 1.66
C GLY A 67 -0.81 1.89 1.71
N GLY A 68 -1.33 1.07 2.63
CA GLY A 68 -2.77 0.81 2.79
C GLY A 68 -3.29 -0.38 1.97
N TRP A 69 -2.44 -1.06 1.20
CA TRP A 69 -2.80 -2.19 0.35
C TRP A 69 -2.11 -3.49 0.80
N SER A 70 -2.80 -4.62 0.72
CA SER A 70 -2.22 -5.94 0.97
C SER A 70 -2.62 -6.95 -0.10
N LEU A 71 -1.93 -8.08 -0.10
CA LEU A 71 -2.23 -9.24 -0.94
C LEU A 71 -3.33 -10.14 -0.38
N PHE A 72 -3.69 -9.96 0.89
CA PHE A 72 -4.67 -10.75 1.66
C PHE A 72 -5.09 -10.02 2.94
#